data_AF-A0A358U426-F1
#
_entry.id   AF-A0A358U426-F1
#
_cell.length_a   1.000
_cell.length_b   1.000
_cell.length_c   1.000
_cell.angle_alpha   90.00
_cell.angle_beta   90.00
_cell.angle_gamma   90.00
#
_symmetry.space_group_name_H-M   'P 1'
#
loop_
_entity.id
_entity.type
_entity.pdbx_description
1 polymer ?
#
loop_
_entity_poly.entity_id
_entity_poly.type
_entity_poly.pdbx_seq_one_letter_code
_entity_poly.pdbx_strand_id
1 'polypeptide(L)' 'MTSLGVLLVIVVFLALAFDYINGFHDTANAIATSVSTWALSPKRAVILAAFLNLFGALYSTGVAQTIAKDIVSPKF' A
#
# COMPACT_ATOMS: atom_id res chain seq x y z
N MET A 1 -13.14 29.31 -4.73
CA MET A 1 -11.88 28.97 -4.03
C MET A 1 -12.15 27.81 -3.09
N THR A 2 -12.19 26.57 -3.56
CA THR A 2 -12.11 25.42 -2.63
C THR A 2 -10.73 25.51 -1.98
N SER A 3 -10.68 25.65 -0.65
CA SER A 3 -9.40 25.80 0.03
C SER A 3 -8.52 24.58 -0.26
N LEU A 4 -7.24 24.80 -0.58
CA LEU A 4 -6.26 23.74 -0.82
C LEU A 4 -6.31 22.65 0.28
N GLY A 5 -6.62 23.04 1.52
CA GLY A 5 -6.79 22.11 2.64
C GLY A 5 -7.90 21.09 2.45
N VAL A 6 -9.05 21.47 1.89
CA VAL A 6 -10.16 20.53 1.63
C VAL A 6 -9.76 19.51 0.56
N LEU A 7 -9.09 19.95 -0.52
CA LEU A 7 -8.61 19.06 -1.57
C LEU A 7 -7.56 18.08 -1.01
N LEU A 8 -6.62 18.56 -0.19
CA LEU A 8 -5.57 17.73 0.40
C LEU A 8 -6.15 16.65 1.31
N VAL A 9 -7.13 17.00 2.16
CA VAL A 9 -7.84 16.03 3.02
C VAL A 9 -8.53 14.94 2.19
N ILE A 10 -9.20 15.32 1.10
CA ILE A 10 -9.86 14.36 0.20
C ILE A 10 -8.82 13.42 -0.44
N VAL A 11 -7.70 13.95 -0.94
CA VAL A 11 -6.65 13.15 -1.56
C VAL A 11 -6.02 12.18 -0.56
N VAL A 12 -5.70 12.62 0.66
CA VAL A 12 -5.15 11.75 1.71
C VAL A 12 -6.15 10.66 2.07
N PHE A 13 -7.43 10.99 2.22
CA PHE A 13 -8.46 10.01 2.52
C PHE A 13 -8.58 8.96 1.40
N LEU A 14 -8.62 9.37 0.13
CA LEU A 14 -8.66 8.45 -1.00
C LEU A 14 -7.40 7.58 -1.08
N ALA A 15 -6.22 8.17 -0.84
CA ALA A 15 -4.96 7.44 -0.84
C ALA A 15 -4.94 6.35 0.24
N LEU A 16 -5.37 6.66 1.47
CA LEU A 16 -5.47 5.69 2.55
C LEU A 16 -6.52 4.61 2.27
N ALA A 17 -7.67 4.96 1.69
CA ALA A 17 -8.69 4.00 1.31
C ALA A 17 -8.20 3.04 0.21
N PHE A 18 -7.50 3.57 -0.80
CA PHE A 18 -6.88 2.79 -1.86
C PHE A 18 -5.83 1.84 -1.27
N ASP A 19 -4.91 2.35 -0.46
CA ASP A 19 -3.84 1.56 0.16
C ASP A 19 -4.39 0.41 1.03
N TYR A 20 -5.44 0.69 1.81
CA TYR A 20 -6.15 -0.32 2.57
C TYR A 20 -6.67 -1.44 1.66
N ILE A 21 -7.42 -1.11 0.60
CA ILE A 21 -8.00 -2.10 -0.32
C ILE A 21 -6.90 -2.94 -1.00
N ASN A 22 -5.81 -2.31 -1.45
CA ASN A 22 -4.68 -3.05 -2.03
C ASN A 22 -4.04 -3.98 -1.01
N GLY A 23 -3.85 -3.54 0.23
CA GLY A 23 -3.31 -4.35 1.32
C GLY A 23 -4.08 -5.66 1.57
N PHE A 24 -5.41 -5.68 1.44
CA PHE A 24 -6.19 -6.93 1.55
C PHE A 24 -5.90 -7.91 0.41
N HIS A 25 -5.81 -7.40 -0.81
CA HIS A 25 -5.53 -8.21 -1.99
C HIS A 25 -4.11 -8.78 -1.92
N ASP A 26 -3.14 -7.96 -1.52
CA ASP A 26 -1.75 -8.36 -1.38
C ASP A 26 -1.54 -9.34 -0.23
N THR A 27 -2.31 -9.21 0.86
CA THR A 27 -2.26 -10.17 1.96
C THR A 27 -2.62 -11.57 1.48
N ALA A 28 -3.65 -11.73 0.64
CA ALA A 28 -4.02 -13.02 0.09
C ALA A 28 -2.89 -13.64 -0.76
N ASN A 29 -2.24 -12.82 -1.59
CA ASN A 29 -1.12 -13.27 -2.42
C ASN A 29 0.11 -13.64 -1.59
N ALA A 30 0.42 -12.87 -0.55
CA ALA A 30 1.59 -13.07 0.30
C ALA A 30 1.48 -14.31 1.20
N ILE A 31 0.27 -14.66 1.65
CA ILE A 31 0.05 -15.79 2.58
C ILE A 31 -0.37 -17.09 1.89
N ALA A 32 -0.77 -17.05 0.62
CA ALA A 32 -1.33 -18.22 -0.10
C ALA A 32 -0.44 -19.45 0.01
N THR A 33 0.87 -19.32 -0.22
CA THR A 33 1.84 -20.42 -0.17
C THR A 33 2.09 -20.90 1.25
N SER A 34 2.35 -19.99 2.19
CA SER A 34 2.68 -20.34 3.58
C SER A 34 1.50 -20.94 4.36
N VAL A 35 0.27 -20.57 4.01
CA VAL A 35 -0.95 -21.11 4.61
C VAL A 35 -1.39 -22.40 3.93
N SER A 36 -1.34 -22.50 2.59
CA SER A 36 -1.73 -23.74 1.87
C SER A 36 -0.80 -24.92 2.15
N THR A 37 0.47 -24.65 2.45
CA THR A 37 1.47 -25.67 2.84
C THR A 37 1.47 -25.98 4.34
N TRP A 38 0.58 -25.35 5.12
CA TRP A 38 0.50 -25.50 6.57
C TRP A 38 1.76 -25.07 7.34
N ALA A 39 2.66 -24.33 6.70
CA ALA A 39 3.88 -23.81 7.34
C ALA A 39 3.55 -22.76 8.41
N LEU A 40 2.50 -21.97 8.19
CA LEU A 40 2.03 -20.92 9.11
C LEU A 40 0.51 -20.99 9.29
N SER A 41 0.05 -20.82 10.53
CA SER A 41 -1.38 -20.61 10.81
C SER A 41 -1.87 -19.30 10.18
N PRO A 42 -3.12 -19.23 9.64
CA PRO A 42 -3.62 -18.05 8.93
C PRO A 42 -3.45 -16.73 9.70
N LYS A 43 -3.73 -16.71 11.00
CA LYS A 43 -3.59 -15.51 11.84
C LYS A 43 -2.13 -15.00 11.88
N ARG A 44 -1.16 -15.90 12.04
CA ARG A 44 0.26 -15.55 12.08
C ARG A 44 0.75 -15.07 10.72
N ALA A 45 0.29 -15.70 9.64
CA ALA A 45 0.63 -15.29 8.28
C ALA A 45 0.12 -13.88 7.97
N VAL A 46 -1.12 -13.55 8.36
CA VAL A 46 -1.68 -12.19 8.18
C VAL A 46 -0.92 -11.15 8.99
N ILE A 47 -0.59 -11.44 10.25
CA ILE A 47 0.21 -10.51 11.08
C ILE A 47 1.58 -10.27 10.44
N LEU A 48 2.26 -11.34 10.01
CA LEU A 48 3.55 -11.22 9.34
C LEU A 48 3.46 -10.43 8.04
N ALA A 49 2.45 -10.71 7.21
CA ALA A 49 2.21 -9.99 5.96
C ALA A 49 1.96 -8.49 6.21
N ALA A 50 1.13 -8.14 7.20
CA ALA A 50 0.87 -6.75 7.56
C ALA A 50 2.15 -6.01 8.00
N PHE A 51 2.97 -6.65 8.86
CA PHE A 51 4.24 -6.06 9.29
C PHE A 51 5.20 -5.89 8.12
N LEU A 52 5.40 -6.91 7.29
CA LEU A 52 6.34 -6.85 6.17
C LEU A 52 5.89 -5.87 5.09
N ASN A 53 4.59 -5.76 4.82
CA ASN A 53 4.05 -4.81 3.85
C ASN A 53 4.25 -3.36 4.33
N LEU A 54 4.00 -3.08 5.62
CA LEU A 54 4.30 -1.78 6.23
C LEU A 54 5.80 -1.43 6.16
N PHE A 55 6.67 -2.38 6.54
CA PHE A 55 8.12 -2.16 6.48
C PHE A 55 8.62 -1.95 5.04
N GLY A 56 8.09 -2.71 4.08
CA GLY A 56 8.39 -2.54 2.67
C GLY A 56 8.01 -1.15 2.17
N ALA A 57 6.83 -0.65 2.53
CA ALA A 57 6.37 0.70 2.17
C ALA A 57 7.25 1.81 2.79
N LEU A 58 7.69 1.64 4.04
CA LEU A 58 8.57 2.62 4.71
C LEU A 58 10.00 2.59 4.15
N TYR A 59 10.49 1.42 3.76
CA TYR A 59 11.86 1.25 3.25
C TYR A 59 11.99 1.63 1.77
N SER A 60 10.94 1.46 0.97
CA SER A 60 10.97 1.63 -0.47
C SER A 60 10.25 2.88 -0.94
N THR A 61 11.01 3.95 -1.22
CA THR A 61 10.50 5.16 -1.90
C THR A 61 10.79 5.18 -3.39
N GLY A 62 11.58 4.23 -3.90
CA GLY A 62 12.06 4.21 -5.28
C GLY A 62 10.94 4.05 -6.30
N VAL A 63 10.01 3.14 -6.04
CA VAL A 63 8.84 2.91 -6.93
C VAL A 63 7.94 4.13 -6.97
N ALA A 64 7.69 4.77 -5.82
CA ALA A 64 6.89 6.00 -5.75
C ALA A 64 7.50 7.13 -6.59
N GLN A 65 8.84 7.29 -6.55
CA GLN A 65 9.54 8.29 -7.36
C GLN A 65 9.49 7.97 -8.86
N THR A 66 9.58 6.71 -9.26
CA THR A 66 9.47 6.30 -10.67
C THR A 66 8.07 6.57 -11.21
N ILE A 67 7.03 6.11 -10.50
CA ILE A 67 5.63 6.34 -10.88
C ILE A 67 5.32 7.84 -10.94
N ALA A 68 5.79 8.63 -9.98
CA ALA A 68 5.56 10.07 -9.96
C ALA A 68 6.16 10.79 -11.17
N LYS A 69 7.34 10.39 -11.63
CA LYS A 69 8.00 10.97 -12.81
C LYS A 69 7.27 10.66 -14.12
N ASP A 70 6.69 9.46 -14.23
CA ASP A 70 6.02 9.01 -15.45
C ASP A 70 4.56 9.50 -15.55
N ILE A 71 3.87 9.67 -14.41
CA ILE A 71 2.46 10.10 -14.38
C ILE A 71 2.31 11.61 -14.29
N VAL A 72 3.22 12.31 -13.60
CA VAL A 72 3.18 13.77 -13.48
C VAL A 72 4.25 14.35 -14.38
N SER A 73 3.85 14.89 -15.53
CA SER A 73 4.73 15.79 -16.30
C SER A 73 4.91 17.08 -15.50
N PRO A 74 6.11 17.44 -14.99
CA PRO A 74 6.34 18.75 -14.42
C PRO A 74 6.45 19.75 -15.57
N LYS A 75 5.32 20.06 -16.20
CA LYS A 75 5.17 21.23 -17.07
C LYS A 75 4.54 22.33 -16.24
N PHE A 76 5.41 23.16 -15.68
CA PHE A 76 5.11 24.58 -15.52
C PHE A 76 5.69 25.30 -16.73
#